data_AF-A0ABD5F1G2-F1
#
_entry.id   AF-A0ABD5F1G2-F1
#
_cell.length_a   1.000
_cell.length_b   1.000
_cell.length_c   1.000
_cell.angle_alpha   90.00
_cell.angle_beta   90.00
_cell.angle_gamma   90.00
#
_symmetry.space_group_name_H-M   'P 1'
#
loop_
_entity.id
_entity.type
_entity.pdbx_description
1 polymer ?
#
loop_
_entity_poly.entity_id
_entity_poly.type
_entity_poly.pdbx_seq_one_letter_code
_entity_poly.pdbx_strand_id
1 'polypeptide(L)'
;TGIVTTCFGALVLVFLAYRSRDMGTDSGSTAFARLRGRRAFVLTVVVAAVGLLGAVVAATLLGDATLLLGDVVNWLAGRSGQFTTYVLDTRVPRVAAALLAGAALAVAGAVVQAVSRNPLAEPGVLGVVSGAGVGAVTVLT
;
A
#
# COMPACT_ATOMS: atom_id res chain seq x y z
N THR A 1 26.79 -13.03 -1.50
CA THR A 1 25.48 -12.34 -1.40
C THR A 1 24.48 -13.08 -0.52
N GLY A 2 24.48 -14.42 -0.47
CA GLY A 2 23.56 -15.20 0.38
C GLY A 2 23.68 -14.99 1.90
N ILE A 3 24.88 -14.67 2.42
CA ILE A 3 25.12 -14.43 3.85
C ILE A 3 24.37 -13.20 4.37
N VAL A 4 24.22 -12.17 3.54
CA VAL A 4 23.51 -10.93 3.92
C VAL A 4 22.02 -11.20 4.06
N THR A 5 21.46 -12.04 3.18
CA THR A 5 20.05 -12.45 3.20
C THR A 5 19.73 -13.35 4.40
N THR A 6 20.64 -14.27 4.78
CA THR A 6 20.46 -15.11 5.97
C THR A 6 20.62 -14.35 7.27
N CYS A 7 21.55 -13.39 7.37
CA CYS A 7 21.66 -12.52 8.55
C CYS A 7 20.39 -11.67 8.73
N PHE A 8 19.85 -11.12 7.64
CA PHE A 8 18.62 -10.34 7.69
C PHE A 8 17.41 -11.22 8.03
N GLY A 9 17.29 -12.39 7.40
CA GLY A 9 16.23 -13.36 7.69
C GLY A 9 16.26 -13.91 9.12
N ALA A 10 17.46 -14.19 9.65
CA ALA A 10 17.63 -14.65 11.02
C ALA A 10 17.23 -13.58 12.04
N LEU A 11 17.60 -12.31 11.82
CA LEU A 11 17.17 -11.20 12.66
C LEU A 11 15.64 -11.01 12.62
N VAL A 12 15.03 -11.11 11.44
CA VAL A 12 13.58 -11.04 11.29
C VAL A 12 12.90 -12.20 12.00
N LEU A 13 13.40 -13.44 11.86
CA LEU A 13 12.84 -14.61 12.54
C LEU A 13 12.99 -14.54 14.06
N VAL A 14 14.14 -14.07 14.56
CA VAL A 14 14.34 -13.86 15.99
C VAL A 14 13.41 -12.77 16.51
N PHE A 15 13.27 -11.67 15.78
CA PHE A 15 12.32 -10.60 16.13
C PHE A 15 10.86 -11.11 16.14
N LEU A 16 10.48 -11.93 15.17
CA LEU A 16 9.14 -12.50 15.06
C LEU A 16 8.89 -13.56 16.14
N ALA A 17 9.90 -14.36 16.48
CA ALA A 17 9.87 -15.35 17.56
C ALA A 17 9.82 -14.70 18.95
N TYR A 18 10.49 -13.56 19.14
CA TYR A 18 10.36 -12.78 20.38
C TYR A 18 8.97 -12.16 20.49
N ARG A 19 8.38 -11.73 19.38
CA ARG A 19 7.02 -11.19 19.36
C ARG A 19 5.93 -12.25 19.51
N SER A 20 6.21 -13.51 19.16
CA SER A 20 5.25 -14.62 19.27
C SER A 20 5.30 -15.35 20.61
N ARG A 21 6.26 -15.03 21.49
CA ARG A 21 6.39 -15.66 22.81
C ARG A 21 5.40 -15.20 23.88
N ASP A 22 4.46 -14.32 23.53
CA ASP A 22 3.30 -14.02 24.37
C ASP A 22 2.07 -14.88 24.04
N MET A 23 2.17 -15.88 23.15
CA MET A 23 1.14 -16.91 22.99
C MET A 23 1.31 -18.03 24.01
N GLY A 24 1.27 -17.65 25.29
CA GLY A 24 0.83 -18.55 26.34
C GLY A 24 -0.64 -18.88 26.13
N THR A 25 -0.96 -20.15 26.32
CA THR A 25 -2.28 -20.78 26.27
C THR A 25 -3.41 -19.86 26.75
N ASP A 26 -4.20 -19.30 25.85
CA ASP A 26 -5.49 -18.72 26.22
C ASP A 26 -6.50 -18.82 25.08
N SER A 27 -7.63 -19.43 25.42
CA SER A 27 -8.86 -19.62 24.64
C SER A 27 -9.57 -18.29 24.32
N GLY A 28 -8.84 -17.26 23.88
CA GLY A 28 -9.28 -15.87 23.79
C GLY A 28 -9.32 -15.29 22.37
N SER A 29 -9.56 -16.11 21.33
CA SER A 29 -9.76 -15.63 19.94
C SER A 29 -10.96 -14.69 19.76
N THR A 30 -11.71 -14.41 20.83
CA THR A 30 -12.81 -13.44 20.90
C THR A 30 -12.44 -12.11 21.59
N ALA A 31 -11.25 -11.98 22.19
CA ALA A 31 -10.83 -10.78 22.93
C ALA A 31 -10.30 -9.64 22.03
N PHE A 32 -9.72 -9.95 20.86
CA PHE A 32 -9.28 -8.92 19.90
C PHE A 32 -10.45 -8.16 19.24
N ALA A 33 -11.67 -8.70 19.32
CA ALA A 33 -12.82 -8.16 18.62
C ALA A 33 -13.67 -7.17 19.44
N ARG A 34 -13.50 -7.05 20.77
CA ARG A 34 -14.49 -6.33 21.61
C ARG A 34 -14.00 -5.09 22.36
N LEU A 35 -12.72 -4.75 22.36
CA LEU A 35 -12.22 -3.57 23.12
C LEU A 35 -11.23 -2.66 22.37
N ARG A 36 -11.25 -2.62 21.03
CA ARG A 36 -10.48 -1.59 20.30
C ARG A 36 -11.32 -0.30 20.30
N GLY A 37 -11.29 0.42 21.42
CA GLY A 37 -12.10 1.62 21.64
C GLY A 37 -11.92 2.65 20.51
N ARG A 38 -12.88 3.57 20.37
CA ARG A 38 -12.91 4.64 19.34
C ARG A 38 -11.54 5.29 19.10
N ARG A 39 -10.73 5.44 20.16
CA ARG A 39 -9.35 5.96 20.11
C ARG A 39 -8.42 5.11 19.23
N ALA A 40 -8.41 3.79 19.38
CA ALA A 40 -7.54 2.91 18.60
C ALA A 40 -7.96 2.85 17.13
N PHE A 41 -9.27 2.89 16.83
CA PHE A 41 -9.76 3.04 15.46
C PHE A 41 -9.31 4.38 14.85
N VAL A 42 -9.56 5.50 15.55
CA VAL A 42 -9.16 6.84 15.10
C VAL A 42 -7.65 6.93 14.89
N LEU A 43 -6.83 6.42 15.81
CA LEU A 43 -5.38 6.40 15.66
C LEU A 43 -4.95 5.61 14.42
N THR A 44 -5.55 4.45 14.16
CA THR A 44 -5.24 3.64 12.98
C THR A 44 -5.55 4.40 11.69
N VAL A 45 -6.73 5.04 11.62
CA VAL A 45 -7.14 5.84 10.46
C VAL A 45 -6.22 7.04 10.26
N VAL A 46 -5.88 7.76 11.34
CA VAL A 46 -4.99 8.93 11.27
C VAL A 46 -3.60 8.53 10.80
N VAL A 47 -3.01 7.46 11.37
CA VAL A 47 -1.69 6.98 10.95
C VAL A 47 -1.70 6.53 9.49
N ALA A 48 -2.74 5.82 9.05
CA ALA A 48 -2.88 5.41 7.66
C ALA A 48 -3.01 6.62 6.71
N ALA A 49 -3.81 7.62 7.09
CA ALA A 49 -4.00 8.84 6.29
C ALA A 49 -2.70 9.66 6.20
N VAL A 50 -1.98 9.84 7.31
CA VAL A 50 -0.68 10.52 7.33
C VAL A 50 0.35 9.75 6.50
N GLY A 51 0.40 8.42 6.63
CA GLY A 51 1.26 7.57 5.83
C GLY A 51 0.95 7.66 4.33
N LEU A 52 -0.34 7.68 3.95
CA LEU A 52 -0.77 7.85 2.56
C LEU A 52 -0.36 9.21 2.00
N LEU A 53 -0.59 10.29 2.75
CA LEU A 53 -0.15 11.64 2.37
C LEU A 53 1.36 11.71 2.18
N GLY A 54 2.12 11.17 3.14
CA GLY A 54 3.57 11.07 3.04
C GLY A 54 4.03 10.29 1.81
N ALA A 55 3.37 9.18 1.49
CA ALA A 55 3.67 8.36 0.31
C ALA A 55 3.36 9.10 -1.00
N VAL A 56 2.28 9.87 -1.09
CA VAL A 56 1.95 10.69 -2.27
C VAL A 56 3.01 11.76 -2.48
N VAL A 57 3.36 12.50 -1.42
CA VAL A 57 4.40 13.52 -1.46
C VAL A 57 5.73 12.89 -1.88
N ALA A 58 6.13 11.80 -1.22
CA ALA A 58 7.33 11.05 -1.56
C ALA A 58 7.32 10.60 -3.04
N ALA A 59 6.24 10.01 -3.53
CA ALA A 59 6.14 9.51 -4.91
C ALA A 59 6.22 10.63 -5.97
N THR A 60 5.80 11.85 -5.64
CA THR A 60 5.95 13.00 -6.53
C THR A 60 7.37 13.56 -6.55
N LEU A 61 8.05 13.58 -5.40
CA LEU A 61 9.36 14.23 -5.23
C LEU A 61 10.54 13.29 -5.52
N LEU A 62 10.44 12.03 -5.10
CA LEU A 62 11.49 11.02 -5.27
C LEU A 62 11.43 10.43 -6.69
N GLY A 63 12.59 10.39 -7.34
CA GLY A 63 12.79 9.76 -8.64
C GLY A 63 14.14 10.18 -9.23
N ASP A 64 14.31 9.99 -10.54
CA ASP A 64 15.58 10.22 -11.25
C ASP A 64 16.15 11.64 -11.05
N ALA A 65 15.26 12.64 -11.03
CA ALA A 65 15.53 13.97 -10.52
C ALA A 65 14.79 14.20 -9.19
N THR A 66 15.51 14.75 -8.21
CA THR A 66 14.93 15.23 -6.96
C THR A 66 14.27 16.58 -7.22
N LEU A 67 12.96 16.65 -7.00
CA LEU A 67 12.20 17.89 -7.13
C LEU A 67 11.92 18.46 -5.73
N LEU A 68 11.93 19.78 -5.62
CA LEU A 68 11.49 20.46 -4.41
C LEU A 68 9.98 20.69 -4.43
N LEU A 69 9.39 20.95 -3.26
CA LEU A 69 7.95 21.22 -3.16
C LEU A 69 7.54 22.45 -4.00
N GLY A 70 8.46 23.42 -4.09
CA GLY A 70 8.27 24.62 -4.92
C GLY A 70 8.17 24.32 -6.42
N ASP A 71 8.79 23.25 -6.90
CA ASP A 71 8.73 22.85 -8.31
C ASP A 71 7.34 22.35 -8.70
N VAL A 72 6.67 21.64 -7.80
CA VAL A 72 5.29 21.17 -7.98
C VAL A 72 4.32 22.36 -8.04
N VAL A 73 4.50 23.35 -7.15
CA VAL A 73 3.68 24.58 -7.14
C VAL A 73 3.92 25.41 -8.40
N ASN A 74 5.17 25.52 -8.84
CA ASN A 74 5.52 26.23 -10.07
C ASN A 74 4.98 25.52 -11.31
N TRP A 75 4.98 24.18 -11.34
CA TRP A 75 4.36 23.40 -12.40
C TRP A 75 2.86 23.60 -12.47
N LEU A 76 2.17 23.55 -11.34
CA LEU A 76 0.72 23.81 -11.29
C LEU A 76 0.38 25.24 -11.74
N ALA A 77 1.28 26.19 -11.50
CA ALA A 77 1.14 27.57 -11.94
C ALA A 77 1.64 27.85 -13.37
N GLY A 78 2.11 26.83 -14.10
CA GLY A 78 2.62 26.96 -15.47
C GLY A 78 3.95 27.72 -15.59
N ARG A 79 4.71 27.85 -14.50
CA ARG A 79 5.97 28.61 -14.41
C ARG A 79 7.21 27.72 -14.28
N SER A 80 7.06 26.40 -14.35
CA SER A 80 8.18 25.45 -14.24
C SER A 80 9.02 25.39 -15.52
N GLY A 81 10.30 25.06 -15.38
CA GLY A 81 11.16 24.77 -16.53
C GLY A 81 10.73 23.50 -17.28
N GLN A 82 11.09 23.42 -18.57
CA GLN A 82 10.68 22.33 -19.48
C GLN A 82 11.00 20.92 -18.94
N PHE A 83 12.15 20.75 -18.28
CA PHE A 83 12.54 19.49 -17.65
C PHE A 83 11.61 19.09 -16.51
N THR A 84 11.33 20.02 -15.58
CA THR A 84 10.44 19.79 -14.44
C THR A 84 9.01 19.47 -14.88
N THR A 85 8.52 20.17 -15.91
CA THR A 85 7.19 19.92 -16.48
C THR A 85 7.08 18.51 -17.05
N TYR A 86 8.04 18.10 -17.88
CA TYR A 86 8.04 16.75 -18.47
C TYR A 86 8.05 15.64 -17.40
N VAL A 87 8.85 15.83 -16.35
CA VAL A 87 8.95 14.88 -15.24
C VAL A 87 7.62 14.78 -14.49
N LEU A 88 7.00 15.90 -14.13
CA LEU A 88 5.73 15.91 -13.40
C LEU A 88 4.56 15.40 -14.25
N ASP A 89 4.52 15.72 -15.54
CA ASP A 89 3.49 15.22 -16.47
C ASP A 89 3.51 13.70 -16.61
N THR A 90 4.65 13.06 -16.39
CA THR A 90 4.76 11.58 -16.39
C THR A 90 4.50 10.99 -15.00
N ARG A 91 4.96 11.65 -13.93
CA ARG A 91 4.86 11.14 -12.55
C ARG A 91 3.47 11.27 -11.96
N VAL A 92 2.83 12.43 -12.10
CA VAL A 92 1.50 12.71 -11.54
C VAL A 92 0.44 11.71 -11.99
N PRO A 93 0.28 11.39 -13.30
CA PRO A 93 -0.70 10.39 -13.71
C PRO A 93 -0.40 8.99 -13.17
N ARG A 94 0.89 8.63 -12.99
CA ARG A 94 1.29 7.36 -12.40
C ARG A 94 0.91 7.26 -10.93
N VAL A 95 1.14 8.32 -10.16
CA VAL A 95 0.73 8.41 -8.74
C VAL A 95 -0.80 8.33 -8.63
N ALA A 96 -1.52 9.04 -9.48
CA ALA A 96 -2.98 9.00 -9.53
C ALA A 96 -3.50 7.57 -9.85
N ALA A 97 -2.92 6.90 -10.84
CA ALA A 97 -3.26 5.53 -11.18
C ALA A 97 -3.00 4.56 -10.01
N ALA A 98 -1.87 4.71 -9.30
CA ALA A 98 -1.56 3.90 -8.13
C ALA A 98 -2.56 4.11 -6.97
N LEU A 99 -2.97 5.36 -6.73
CA LEU A 99 -4.00 5.69 -5.73
C LEU A 99 -5.35 5.06 -6.06
N LEU A 100 -5.80 5.20 -7.32
CA LEU A 100 -7.06 4.64 -7.77
C LEU A 100 -7.05 3.11 -7.74
N ALA A 101 -5.97 2.48 -8.21
CA ALA A 101 -5.81 1.04 -8.15
C ALA A 101 -5.78 0.52 -6.71
N GLY A 102 -5.04 1.17 -5.81
CA GLY A 102 -5.00 0.83 -4.39
C GLY A 102 -6.37 0.96 -3.71
N ALA A 103 -7.12 2.03 -4.01
CA ALA A 103 -8.48 2.22 -3.51
C ALA A 103 -9.44 1.13 -4.02
N ALA A 104 -9.39 0.81 -5.31
CA ALA A 104 -10.19 -0.24 -5.91
C ALA A 104 -9.89 -1.61 -5.28
N LEU A 105 -8.62 -1.94 -5.05
CA LEU A 105 -8.20 -3.16 -4.37
C LEU A 105 -8.66 -3.22 -2.91
N ALA A 106 -8.56 -2.10 -2.18
CA ALA A 106 -9.04 -2.02 -0.79
C ALA A 106 -10.55 -2.26 -0.70
N VAL A 107 -11.33 -1.65 -1.60
CA VAL A 107 -12.78 -1.85 -1.68
C VAL A 107 -13.12 -3.29 -2.08
N ALA A 108 -12.47 -3.82 -3.12
CA ALA A 108 -12.69 -5.20 -3.56
C ALA A 108 -12.37 -6.20 -2.42
N GLY A 109 -11.27 -6.00 -1.70
CA GLY A 109 -10.90 -6.79 -0.53
C GLY A 109 -11.95 -6.74 0.57
N ALA A 110 -12.42 -5.54 0.93
CA ALA A 110 -13.47 -5.37 1.94
C ALA A 110 -14.78 -6.05 1.54
N VAL A 111 -15.18 -5.95 0.27
CA VAL A 111 -16.39 -6.60 -0.25
C VAL A 111 -16.26 -8.12 -0.23
N VAL A 112 -15.14 -8.67 -0.70
CA VAL A 112 -14.88 -10.12 -0.70
C VAL A 112 -14.87 -10.65 0.74
N GLN A 113 -14.16 -9.99 1.64
CA GLN A 113 -14.12 -10.38 3.05
C GLN A 113 -15.51 -10.36 3.70
N ALA A 114 -16.34 -9.36 3.37
CA ALA A 114 -17.70 -9.23 3.89
C ALA A 114 -18.64 -10.33 3.35
N VAL A 115 -18.62 -10.59 2.04
CA VAL A 115 -19.47 -11.60 1.39
C VAL A 115 -19.07 -13.01 1.80
N SER A 116 -17.77 -13.32 1.79
CA SER A 116 -17.25 -14.61 2.21
C SER A 116 -17.33 -14.82 3.72
N ARG A 117 -17.60 -13.77 4.50
CA ARG A 117 -17.51 -13.76 5.98
C ARG A 117 -16.20 -14.37 6.48
N ASN A 118 -15.13 -14.14 5.72
CA ASN A 118 -13.80 -14.66 5.97
C ASN A 118 -12.78 -13.51 5.89
N PRO A 119 -12.20 -13.07 7.01
CA PRO A 119 -11.25 -11.96 7.04
C PRO A 119 -9.92 -12.28 6.32
N LEU A 120 -9.68 -13.54 5.95
CA LEU A 120 -8.51 -13.97 5.18
C LEU A 120 -8.80 -14.09 3.66
N ALA A 121 -10.02 -13.83 3.21
CA ALA A 121 -10.36 -13.92 1.81
C ALA A 121 -9.74 -12.76 1.01
N GLU A 122 -9.17 -13.07 -0.15
CA GLU A 122 -8.56 -12.12 -1.07
C GLU A 122 -9.27 -12.15 -2.43
N PRO A 123 -9.52 -11.00 -3.07
CA PRO A 123 -10.18 -10.93 -4.38
C PRO A 123 -9.51 -11.75 -5.49
N GLY A 124 -8.20 -12.02 -5.39
CA GLY A 124 -7.47 -12.84 -6.36
C GLY A 124 -8.00 -14.28 -6.49
N VAL A 125 -8.62 -14.81 -5.44
CA VAL A 125 -9.16 -16.18 -5.41
C VAL A 125 -10.40 -16.34 -6.32
N LEU A 126 -11.05 -15.24 -6.71
CA LEU A 126 -12.22 -15.25 -7.59
C LEU A 126 -11.88 -15.30 -9.09
N GLY A 127 -10.61 -15.46 -9.46
CA GLY A 127 -10.18 -15.61 -10.87
C GLY A 127 -10.07 -14.30 -11.66
N VAL A 128 -10.30 -13.14 -11.02
CA VAL A 128 -10.26 -11.81 -11.66
C VAL A 128 -8.88 -11.51 -12.24
N VAL A 129 -7.80 -11.91 -11.55
CA VAL A 129 -6.41 -11.70 -12.00
C VAL A 129 -6.10 -12.52 -13.26
N SER A 130 -6.51 -13.80 -13.27
CA SER A 130 -6.32 -14.67 -14.43
C SER A 130 -7.13 -14.20 -15.64
N GLY A 131 -8.37 -13.75 -15.45
CA GLY A 131 -9.19 -13.19 -16.52
C GLY A 131 -8.62 -11.91 -17.11
N ALA A 132 -8.10 -11.01 -16.27
CA ALA A 132 -7.39 -9.80 -16.73
C ALA A 132 -6.14 -10.14 -17.57
N GLY A 133 -5.38 -11.17 -17.16
CA GLY A 133 -4.21 -11.64 -17.91
C GLY A 133 -4.57 -12.17 -19.30
N VAL A 134 -5.63 -12.98 -19.41
CA VAL A 134 -6.12 -13.48 -20.71
C VAL A 134 -6.54 -12.31 -21.60
N GLY A 135 -7.36 -11.39 -21.08
CA GLY A 135 -7.80 -10.22 -21.84
C GLY A 135 -6.65 -9.34 -22.33
N ALA A 136 -5.63 -9.13 -21.48
CA ALA A 136 -4.44 -8.39 -21.87
C ALA A 136 -3.70 -9.06 -23.05
N VAL A 137 -3.49 -10.39 -23.00
CA VAL A 137 -2.84 -11.14 -24.08
C VAL A 137 -3.66 -11.09 -25.36
N THR A 138 -4.99 -11.21 -25.28
CA THR A 138 -5.89 -11.14 -26.45
C THR A 138 -5.87 -9.78 -27.15
N VAL A 139 -5.67 -8.69 -26.42
CA VAL A 139 -5.55 -7.35 -27.03
C VAL A 139 -4.14 -7.10 -27.58
N LEU A 140 -3.11 -7.70 -26.96
CA LEU A 140 -1.72 -7.51 -27.36
C LEU A 140 -1.30 -8.34 -28.58
N THR A 141 -1.93 -9.51 -28.77
CA THR A 141 -1.67 -10.44 -29.88
C THR A 141 -2.60 -10.16 -31.04
#